data_AF-A0A7C7XJY9-F1
#
_entry.id   AF-A0A7C7XJY9-F1
#
_cell.length_a   1.000
_cell.length_b   1.000
_cell.length_c   1.000
_cell.angle_alpha   90.00
_cell.angle_beta   90.00
_cell.angle_gamma   90.00
#
_symmetry.space_group_name_H-M   'P 1'
#
loop_
_entity.id
_entity.type
_entity.pdbx_description
1 polymer ?
#
loop_
_entity_poly.entity_id
_entity_poly.type
_entity_poly.pdbx_seq_one_letter_code
_entity_poly.pdbx_strand_id
1 'polypeptide(L)'
;MKECNQCGKCCTKYGGDRLSVSESELEFWESFRPEIFEYVHDGEIWKNPETDTQLHQCPWLRREPTQGKYICTIYFDRPDDCKFYPVTVTQMVEDECEMLELNDLLNLKKAQTKLNLIMTDSRPPYELSVK
;
A
#
# COMPACT_ATOMS: atom_id res chain seq x y z
N MET A 1 18.76 3.02 2.66
CA MET A 1 17.61 2.47 1.95
C MET A 1 17.90 2.39 0.47
N LYS A 2 17.68 1.20 -0.09
CA LYS A 2 17.64 0.92 -1.52
C LYS A 2 16.19 0.96 -2.04
N GLU A 3 16.05 0.86 -3.36
CA GLU A 3 14.75 0.87 -4.03
C GLU A 3 13.84 -0.29 -3.60
N CYS A 4 12.53 -0.03 -3.65
CA CYS A 4 11.52 -1.08 -3.48
C CYS A 4 11.69 -2.15 -4.56
N ASN A 5 11.77 -3.41 -4.15
CA ASN A 5 11.95 -4.54 -5.05
C ASN A 5 10.66 -5.28 -5.40
N GLN A 6 9.50 -4.71 -5.02
CA GLN A 6 8.18 -5.30 -5.26
C GLN A 6 8.00 -6.68 -4.60
N CYS A 7 8.53 -6.88 -3.39
CA CYS A 7 8.34 -8.12 -2.62
C CYS A 7 6.89 -8.41 -2.19
N GLY A 8 5.99 -7.43 -2.25
CA GLY A 8 4.56 -7.60 -1.94
C GLY A 8 4.19 -7.62 -0.47
N LYS A 9 5.14 -7.52 0.46
CA LYS A 9 4.88 -7.57 1.92
C LYS A 9 3.88 -6.51 2.39
N CYS A 10 4.05 -5.26 1.96
CA CYS A 10 3.09 -4.19 2.27
C CYS A 10 1.72 -4.44 1.63
N CYS A 11 1.67 -4.84 0.36
CA CYS A 11 0.41 -5.08 -0.35
C CYS A 11 -0.38 -6.26 0.25
N THR A 12 0.29 -7.34 0.62
CA THR A 12 -0.35 -8.53 1.20
C THR A 12 -0.80 -8.30 2.64
N LYS A 13 -0.08 -7.48 3.42
CA LYS A 13 -0.40 -7.22 4.83
C LYS A 13 -1.40 -6.08 5.04
N TYR A 14 -1.36 -5.06 4.18
CA TYR A 14 -2.16 -3.83 4.37
C TYR A 14 -3.06 -3.48 3.18
N GLY A 15 -2.87 -4.09 2.01
CA GLY A 15 -3.63 -3.74 0.80
C GLY A 15 -5.03 -4.36 0.69
N GLY A 16 -5.43 -5.18 1.67
CA GLY A 16 -6.72 -5.89 1.69
C GLY A 16 -7.84 -5.09 2.35
N ASP A 17 -8.48 -5.70 3.34
CA ASP A 17 -9.66 -5.21 4.08
C ASP A 17 -9.35 -4.12 5.12
N ARG A 18 -8.13 -3.60 5.15
CA ARG A 18 -7.70 -2.55 6.10
C ARG A 18 -7.59 -1.17 5.48
N LEU A 19 -7.90 -1.06 4.19
CA LEU A 19 -7.82 0.18 3.46
C LEU A 19 -9.10 0.98 3.63
N SER A 20 -8.95 2.30 3.66
CA SER A 20 -10.05 3.24 3.47
C SER A 20 -10.00 3.87 2.08
N VAL A 21 -11.17 4.23 1.56
CA VAL A 21 -11.35 4.98 0.31
C VAL A 21 -12.20 6.21 0.58
N SER A 22 -11.83 7.32 -0.04
CA SER A 22 -12.60 8.56 0.02
C SER A 22 -13.80 8.52 -0.92
N GLU A 23 -14.81 9.35 -0.65
CA GLU A 23 -15.99 9.50 -1.53
C GLU A 23 -15.58 9.89 -2.96
N SER A 24 -14.59 10.78 -3.12
CA SER A 24 -14.08 11.17 -4.44
C SER A 24 -13.42 10.04 -5.23
N GLU A 25 -12.77 9.08 -4.54
CA GLU A 25 -12.21 7.90 -5.21
C GLU A 25 -13.32 6.97 -5.68
N LEU A 26 -14.37 6.81 -4.87
CA LEU A 26 -15.55 6.02 -5.23
C LEU A 26 -16.27 6.59 -6.45
N GLU A 27 -16.55 7.90 -6.45
CA GLU A 27 -17.18 8.59 -7.60
C GLU A 27 -16.34 8.46 -8.88
N PHE A 28 -15.01 8.56 -8.75
CA PHE A 28 -14.09 8.38 -9.86
C PHE A 28 -14.15 6.95 -10.41
N TRP A 29 -14.10 5.93 -9.55
CA TRP A 29 -14.17 4.54 -10.03
C TRP A 29 -15.53 4.20 -10.61
N GLU A 30 -16.64 4.67 -10.03
CA GLU A 30 -17.98 4.47 -10.59
C GLU A 30 -18.08 5.01 -12.02
N SER A 31 -17.50 6.18 -12.26
CA SER A 31 -17.59 6.86 -13.57
C SER A 31 -16.59 6.35 -14.59
N PHE A 32 -15.36 6.01 -14.18
CA PHE A 32 -14.24 5.81 -15.10
C PHE A 32 -13.60 4.43 -15.01
N ARG A 33 -13.72 3.72 -13.88
CA ARG A 33 -13.10 2.41 -13.61
C ARG A 33 -14.13 1.42 -13.05
N PRO A 34 -15.23 1.15 -13.79
CA PRO A 34 -16.32 0.31 -13.29
C PRO A 34 -15.85 -1.07 -12.87
N GLU A 35 -14.80 -1.61 -13.49
CA GLU A 35 -14.21 -2.89 -13.10
C GLU A 35 -13.59 -2.88 -11.70
N ILE A 36 -13.11 -1.74 -11.21
CA ILE A 36 -12.65 -1.55 -9.83
C ILE A 36 -13.87 -1.34 -8.92
N PHE A 37 -14.84 -0.54 -9.37
CA PHE A 37 -16.04 -0.22 -8.63
C PHE A 37 -16.93 -1.44 -8.35
N GLU A 38 -16.89 -2.47 -9.19
CA GLU A 38 -17.55 -3.77 -8.93
C GLU A 38 -17.14 -4.40 -7.59
N TYR A 39 -15.97 -4.06 -7.05
CA TYR A 39 -15.49 -4.53 -5.74
C TYR A 39 -15.83 -3.58 -4.58
N VAL A 40 -16.66 -2.56 -4.83
CA VAL A 40 -17.16 -1.61 -3.83
C VAL A 40 -18.60 -1.97 -3.50
N HIS A 41 -18.92 -2.08 -2.21
CA HIS A 41 -20.32 -2.14 -1.77
C HIS A 41 -20.49 -1.49 -0.40
N ASP A 42 -21.52 -0.64 -0.28
CA ASP A 42 -21.78 0.23 0.87
C ASP A 42 -20.59 1.13 1.25
N GLY A 43 -19.82 1.59 0.25
CA GLY A 43 -18.64 2.42 0.44
C GLY A 43 -17.40 1.68 0.94
N GLU A 44 -17.48 0.36 1.10
CA GLU A 44 -16.36 -0.49 1.54
C GLU A 44 -15.71 -1.21 0.36
N ILE A 45 -14.40 -1.43 0.48
CA ILE A 45 -13.58 -2.28 -0.40
C ILE A 45 -12.92 -3.39 0.43
N TRP A 46 -12.46 -4.51 -0.11
CA TRP A 46 -12.73 -5.11 -1.40
C TRP A 46 -13.79 -6.20 -1.19
N LYS A 47 -15.00 -6.03 -1.73
CA LYS A 47 -16.05 -7.04 -1.63
C LYS A 47 -16.12 -7.88 -2.90
N ASN A 48 -16.43 -9.16 -2.76
CA ASN A 48 -16.63 -10.03 -3.91
C ASN A 48 -17.91 -9.60 -4.67
N PRO A 49 -17.84 -9.27 -5.97
CA PRO A 49 -19.00 -8.79 -6.73
C PRO A 49 -20.14 -9.80 -6.86
N GLU A 50 -19.85 -11.10 -6.73
CA GLU A 50 -20.85 -12.16 -6.89
C GLU A 50 -21.50 -12.56 -5.55
N THR A 51 -20.74 -12.52 -4.46
CA THR A 51 -21.16 -13.06 -3.16
C THR A 51 -21.30 -12.02 -2.06
N ASP A 52 -20.88 -10.78 -2.32
CA ASP A 52 -20.84 -9.69 -1.36
C ASP A 52 -20.02 -9.98 -0.08
N THR A 53 -19.05 -10.90 -0.19
CA THR A 53 -18.19 -11.26 0.94
C THR A 53 -16.93 -10.41 0.95
N GLN A 54 -16.53 -9.92 2.12
CA GLN A 54 -15.26 -9.21 2.30
C GLN A 54 -14.07 -10.07 1.87
N LEU A 55 -13.21 -9.50 1.03
CA LEU A 55 -11.94 -10.09 0.65
C LEU A 55 -10.84 -9.60 1.60
N HIS A 56 -10.10 -10.53 2.19
CA HIS A 56 -8.95 -10.21 3.04
C HIS A 56 -7.71 -9.79 2.25
N GLN A 57 -7.69 -10.03 0.93
CA GLN A 57 -6.58 -9.69 0.04
C GLN A 57 -7.07 -8.82 -1.10
N CYS A 58 -6.22 -7.91 -1.57
CA CYS A 58 -6.51 -7.09 -2.74
C CYS A 58 -6.72 -7.98 -3.98
N PRO A 59 -7.88 -7.89 -4.66
CA PRO A 59 -8.18 -8.69 -5.84
C PRO A 59 -7.33 -8.31 -7.06
N TRP A 60 -6.60 -7.19 -6.99
CA TRP A 60 -5.74 -6.64 -8.05
C TRP A 60 -4.25 -6.93 -7.85
N LEU A 61 -3.89 -7.63 -6.78
CA LEU A 61 -2.52 -8.03 -6.52
C LEU A 61 -2.21 -9.33 -7.28
N ARG A 62 -1.13 -9.33 -8.07
CA ARG A 62 -0.68 -10.49 -8.86
C ARG A 62 0.75 -10.84 -8.49
N ARG A 63 1.02 -12.12 -8.26
CA ARG A 63 2.38 -12.61 -8.11
C ARG A 63 2.93 -13.00 -9.48
N GLU A 64 4.00 -12.34 -9.88
CA GLU A 64 4.77 -12.67 -11.07
C GLU A 64 5.54 -13.98 -10.81
N PRO A 65 5.43 -14.97 -11.72
CA PRO A 65 5.85 -16.35 -11.44
C PRO A 65 7.37 -16.57 -11.48
N THR A 66 8.14 -15.76 -12.22
CA THR A 66 9.56 -16.05 -12.50
C THR A 66 10.52 -15.41 -11.49
N GLN A 67 10.23 -14.19 -11.06
CA GLN A 67 11.01 -13.38 -10.13
C GLN A 67 10.36 -13.31 -8.74
N GLY A 68 9.12 -13.80 -8.60
CA GLY A 68 8.38 -13.78 -7.33
C GLY A 68 7.96 -12.37 -6.91
N LYS A 69 7.99 -11.41 -7.83
CA LYS A 69 7.55 -10.03 -7.59
C LYS A 69 6.03 -9.95 -7.49
N TYR A 70 5.54 -8.92 -6.84
CA TYR A 70 4.13 -8.60 -6.77
C TYR A 70 3.81 -7.35 -7.58
N ILE A 71 2.80 -7.45 -8.42
CA ILE A 71 2.35 -6.42 -9.34
C ILE A 71 0.94 -6.01 -8.92
N CYS A 72 0.74 -4.71 -8.71
CA CYS A 72 -0.59 -4.11 -8.57
C CYS A 72 -1.11 -3.77 -9.97
N THR A 73 -2.16 -4.44 -10.43
CA THR A 73 -2.70 -4.22 -11.78
C THR A 73 -3.50 -2.93 -11.90
N ILE A 74 -3.81 -2.27 -10.78
CA ILE A 74 -4.48 -0.98 -10.71
C ILE A 74 -3.54 0.10 -10.16
N TYR A 75 -2.23 0.03 -10.42
CA TYR A 75 -1.25 0.88 -9.73
C TYR A 75 -1.63 2.36 -9.71
N PHE A 76 -2.08 2.95 -10.82
CA PHE A 76 -2.43 4.37 -10.88
C PHE A 76 -3.79 4.72 -10.27
N ASP A 77 -4.64 3.72 -10.06
CA ASP A 77 -6.02 3.84 -9.59
C ASP A 77 -6.24 3.09 -8.27
N ARG A 78 -5.14 2.73 -7.61
CA ARG A 78 -5.16 2.11 -6.29
C ARG A 78 -5.73 3.10 -5.27
N PRO A 79 -6.32 2.61 -4.17
CA PRO A 79 -6.73 3.46 -3.06
C PRO A 79 -5.59 4.39 -2.62
N ASP A 80 -5.92 5.62 -2.26
CA ASP A 80 -4.95 6.61 -1.78
C ASP A 80 -4.24 6.12 -0.52
N ASP A 81 -4.96 5.45 0.38
CA ASP A 81 -4.37 4.82 1.57
C ASP A 81 -3.29 3.77 1.22
N CYS A 82 -3.47 3.06 0.09
CA CYS A 82 -2.47 2.14 -0.43
C CYS A 82 -1.17 2.84 -0.85
N LYS A 83 -1.24 4.11 -1.27
CA LYS A 83 -0.06 4.91 -1.68
C LYS A 83 0.84 5.23 -0.49
N PHE A 84 0.33 5.18 0.75
CA PHE A 84 1.06 5.67 1.92
C PHE A 84 2.14 4.70 2.41
N TYR A 85 2.04 3.42 2.03
CA TYR A 85 2.97 2.39 2.48
C TYR A 85 4.27 2.39 1.67
N PRO A 86 5.44 2.25 2.34
CA PRO A 86 5.61 2.13 3.80
C PRO A 86 5.52 3.47 4.55
N VAL A 87 5.01 3.42 5.79
CA VAL A 87 4.77 4.63 6.61
C VAL A 87 5.94 4.93 7.55
N THR A 88 6.35 3.94 8.36
CA THR A 88 7.42 4.11 9.35
C THR A 88 8.54 3.10 9.17
N VAL A 89 9.76 3.49 9.53
CA VAL A 89 10.92 2.58 9.53
C VAL A 89 10.74 1.46 10.56
N THR A 90 10.11 1.74 11.70
CA THR A 90 9.77 0.70 12.69
C THR A 90 8.88 -0.37 12.05
N GLN A 91 7.82 0.03 11.34
CA GLN A 91 6.98 -0.91 10.59
C GLN A 91 7.79 -1.66 9.53
N MET A 92 8.67 -0.98 8.80
CA MET A 92 9.55 -1.63 7.82
C MET A 92 10.46 -2.69 8.47
N VAL A 93 10.93 -2.49 9.70
CA VAL A 93 11.71 -3.49 10.43
C VAL A 93 10.84 -4.69 10.82
N GLU A 94 9.65 -4.44 11.37
CA GLU A 94 8.68 -5.48 11.73
C GLU A 94 8.22 -6.32 10.53
N ASP A 95 8.12 -5.68 9.37
CA ASP A 95 7.74 -6.30 8.11
C ASP A 95 8.93 -6.88 7.34
N GLU A 96 10.14 -6.86 7.92
CA GLU A 96 11.37 -7.33 7.27
C GLU A 96 11.53 -6.73 5.86
N CYS A 97 11.27 -5.43 5.73
CA CYS A 97 11.27 -4.72 4.47
C CYS A 97 12.68 -4.69 3.89
N GLU A 98 12.81 -5.22 2.68
CA GLU A 98 14.10 -5.36 2.03
C GLU A 98 14.67 -4.02 1.58
N MET A 99 13.92 -2.91 1.55
CA MET A 99 14.48 -1.59 1.28
C MET A 99 15.52 -1.16 2.34
N LEU A 100 15.42 -1.69 3.58
CA LEU A 100 16.33 -1.35 4.66
C LEU A 100 17.73 -1.96 4.44
N GLU A 101 18.74 -1.15 4.72
CA GLU A 101 20.15 -1.54 4.74
C GLU A 101 20.69 -1.49 6.18
N LEU A 102 21.82 -2.15 6.46
CA LEU A 102 22.41 -2.19 7.81
C LEU A 102 22.59 -0.80 8.43
N ASN A 103 23.00 0.18 7.62
CA ASN A 103 23.19 1.56 8.08
C ASN A 103 21.88 2.27 8.46
N ASP A 104 20.73 1.87 7.88
CA ASP A 104 19.43 2.43 8.27
C ASP A 104 19.03 1.97 9.68
N LEU A 105 19.40 0.73 10.04
CA LEU A 105 19.09 0.15 11.36
C LEU A 105 19.89 0.79 12.50
N LEU A 106 21.07 1.37 12.21
CA LEU A 106 21.89 2.05 13.20
C LEU A 106 21.30 3.39 13.66
N ASN A 107 20.41 4.00 12.86
CA ASN A 107 19.77 5.27 13.20
C ASN A 107 18.39 5.39 12.55
N LEU A 108 17.38 4.88 13.25
CA LEU A 108 15.99 4.84 12.75
C LEU A 108 15.42 6.24 12.48
N LYS A 109 15.84 7.27 13.23
CA LYS A 109 15.39 8.65 12.99
C LYS A 109 15.90 9.18 11.65
N LYS A 110 17.19 8.99 11.36
CA LYS A 110 17.79 9.36 10.07
C LYS A 110 17.19 8.53 8.93
N ALA A 111 16.95 7.24 9.16
CA ALA A 111 16.27 6.37 8.21
C ALA A 111 14.85 6.87 7.92
N GLN A 112 14.08 7.29 8.93
CA GLN A 112 12.74 7.85 8.74
C GLN A 112 12.76 9.13 7.90
N THR A 113 13.73 10.02 8.11
CA THR A 113 13.91 11.20 7.24
C THR A 113 14.19 10.78 5.79
N LYS A 114 15.01 9.75 5.56
CA LYS A 114 15.26 9.20 4.23
C LYS A 114 13.99 8.60 3.61
N LEU A 115 13.20 7.85 4.38
CA LEU A 115 11.93 7.30 3.93
C LEU A 115 10.94 8.41 3.53
N ASN A 116 10.82 9.45 4.36
CA ASN A 116 9.96 10.60 4.04
C ASN A 116 10.36 11.26 2.72
N LEU A 117 11.66 11.37 2.44
CA LEU A 117 12.13 11.89 1.14
C LEU A 117 11.71 10.99 -0.02
N ILE A 118 11.88 9.66 0.10
CA ILE A 118 11.48 8.68 -0.92
C ILE A 118 9.95 8.73 -1.17
N MET A 119 9.15 8.96 -0.14
CA MET A 119 7.69 8.92 -0.19
C MET A 119 7.03 10.29 -0.45
N THR A 120 7.81 11.33 -0.77
CA THR A 120 7.31 12.71 -0.98
C THR A 120 6.14 12.79 -1.95
N ASP A 121 6.19 12.02 -3.05
CA ASP A 121 5.15 12.05 -4.08
C ASP A 121 3.92 11.21 -3.71
N SER A 122 3.97 10.47 -2.61
CA SER A 122 2.92 9.52 -2.20
C SER A 122 2.17 9.95 -0.95
N ARG A 123 2.82 10.64 -0.01
CA ARG A 123 2.20 11.08 1.26
C ARG A 123 3.00 12.20 1.93
N PRO A 124 2.37 12.97 2.84
CA PRO A 124 3.12 13.89 3.71
C PRO A 124 4.17 13.15 4.56
N PRO A 125 5.21 13.86 5.03
CA PRO A 125 6.23 13.29 5.89
C PRO A 125 5.60 12.80 7.21
N TYR A 126 6.02 11.62 7.67
CA TYR A 126 5.67 11.15 9.00
C TYR A 126 6.60 11.81 10.01
N GLU A 127 6.03 12.55 10.95
CA GLU A 127 6.77 13.17 12.05
C GLU A 127 6.82 12.19 13.23
N LEU A 128 8.03 11.78 13.60
CA LEU A 128 8.25 11.07 14.86
C LEU A 128 7.89 12.05 15.99
N SER A 129 6.79 11.79 16.68
CA SER A 129 6.41 12.56 17.86
C SER A 129 7.59 12.55 18.83
N VAL A 130 8.20 13.72 19.05
CA VAL A 130 9.23 13.90 20.07
C VAL A 130 8.52 13.76 21.41
N LYS A 131 8.60 12.58 22.03
CA LYS A 131 8.36 12.43 23.46
C LYS A 131 9.67 12.67 24.20
#